data_AF-A0A2D7TVQ2-F1
#
_entry.id   AF-A0A2D7TVQ2-F1
#
_cell.length_a   1.000
_cell.length_b   1.000
_cell.length_c   1.000
_cell.angle_alpha   90.00
_cell.angle_beta   90.00
_cell.angle_gamma   90.00
#
_symmetry.space_group_name_H-M   'P 1'
#
loop_
_entity.id
_entity.type
_entity.pdbx_description
1 polymer ?
#
loop_
_entity_poly.entity_id
_entity_poly.type
_entity_poly.pdbx_seq_one_letter_code
_entity_poly.pdbx_strand_id
1 'polypeptide(L)' 'MSYEDFIDALDELYMSIEEVAEKLGLEVDEVKAWEESDDEIPDAAVELIKSERESRSADQIETEE' A
#
# COMPACT_ATOMS: atom_id res chain seq x y z
N MET A 1 11.03 -0.30 -1.96
CA MET A 1 10.44 -0.03 -0.62
C MET A 1 10.61 -1.31 0.20
N SER A 2 10.94 -1.24 1.49
CA SER A 2 11.02 -2.46 2.33
C SER A 2 9.64 -2.87 2.82
N TYR A 3 9.46 -4.14 3.22
CA TYR A 3 8.17 -4.61 3.77
C TYR A 3 7.71 -3.79 4.97
N GLU A 4 8.60 -3.50 5.92
CA GLU A 4 8.28 -2.65 7.08
C GLU A 4 7.75 -1.26 6.68
N ASP A 5 8.40 -0.62 5.70
CA ASP A 5 7.98 0.69 5.17
C ASP A 5 6.61 0.58 4.49
N PHE A 6 6.38 -0.52 3.76
CA PHE A 6 5.10 -0.81 3.11
C PHE A 6 3.96 -0.97 4.13
N ILE A 7 4.19 -1.70 5.22
CA ILE A 7 3.19 -1.83 6.30
C ILE A 7 2.94 -0.48 6.99
N ASP A 8 3.97 0.32 7.24
CA ASP A 8 3.82 1.67 7.82
C ASP A 8 2.97 2.58 6.93
N ALA A 9 3.21 2.54 5.61
CA ALA A 9 2.40 3.29 4.65
C ALA A 9 0.95 2.80 4.60
N LEU A 10 0.71 1.49 4.75
CA LEU A 10 -0.64 0.95 4.86
C LEU A 10 -1.36 1.44 6.12
N ASP A 11 -0.68 1.51 7.26
CA ASP A 11 -1.24 2.05 8.50
C ASP A 11 -1.60 3.53 8.36
N GLU A 12 -0.72 4.35 7.76
CA GLU A 12 -0.99 5.76 7.43
C GLU A 12 -2.23 5.89 6.52
N LEU A 13 -2.37 4.95 5.59
CA LEU A 13 -3.51 4.86 4.68
C LEU A 13 -4.70 4.09 5.25
N TYR A 14 -4.71 3.67 6.52
CA TYR A 14 -5.78 2.83 7.09
C TYR A 14 -6.18 1.66 6.16
N MET A 15 -5.22 1.12 5.41
CA MET A 15 -5.41 0.08 4.41
C MET A 15 -4.90 -1.25 4.96
N SER A 16 -5.58 -2.33 4.62
CA SER A 16 -5.19 -3.68 5.04
C SER A 16 -4.46 -4.41 3.92
N ILE A 17 -3.60 -5.36 4.27
CA ILE A 17 -2.94 -6.26 3.30
C ILE A 17 -3.96 -6.94 2.38
N GLU A 18 -5.13 -7.30 2.90
CA GLU A 18 -6.22 -7.89 2.12
C GLU A 18 -6.70 -6.99 0.98
N GLU A 19 -6.81 -5.68 1.23
CA GLU A 19 -7.23 -4.71 0.22
C GLU A 19 -6.14 -4.52 -0.84
N VAL A 20 -4.87 -4.50 -0.42
CA VAL A 20 -3.75 -4.42 -1.38
C VAL A 20 -3.69 -5.67 -2.24
N ALA A 21 -3.81 -6.85 -1.64
CA ALA A 21 -3.82 -8.11 -2.34
C ALA A 21 -4.95 -8.12 -3.39
N GLU A 22 -6.17 -7.71 -3.01
CA GLU A 22 -7.29 -7.59 -3.95
C GLU A 22 -7.00 -6.62 -5.09
N LYS A 23 -6.51 -5.41 -4.79
CA LYS A 23 -6.22 -4.38 -5.81
C LYS A 23 -5.08 -4.78 -6.75
N LEU A 24 -4.09 -5.53 -6.26
CA LEU A 24 -2.99 -6.05 -7.06
C LEU A 24 -3.35 -7.36 -7.78
N GLY A 25 -4.49 -7.98 -7.45
CA GLY A 25 -4.87 -9.29 -7.96
C GLY A 25 -3.96 -10.42 -7.49
N LEU A 26 -3.43 -10.29 -6.27
CA LEU A 26 -2.54 -11.24 -5.62
C LEU A 26 -3.26 -11.93 -4.45
N GLU A 27 -2.70 -13.04 -3.98
CA GLU A 27 -3.16 -13.67 -2.75
C GLU A 27 -2.59 -12.95 -1.51
N VAL A 28 -3.36 -12.92 -0.42
CA VAL A 28 -2.92 -12.32 0.86
C VAL A 28 -1.64 -12.99 1.37
N ASP A 29 -1.52 -14.30 1.17
CA ASP A 29 -0.31 -15.07 1.49
C ASP A 29 0.89 -14.65 0.66
N GLU A 30 0.71 -14.28 -0.61
CA GLU A 30 1.80 -13.76 -1.45
C GLU A 30 2.32 -12.43 -0.90
N VAL A 31 1.41 -11.52 -0.53
CA VAL A 31 1.79 -10.22 0.05
C VAL A 31 2.47 -10.39 1.39
N LYS A 32 2.03 -11.36 2.21
CA LYS A 32 2.70 -11.68 3.49
C LYS A 32 4.07 -12.31 3.29
N ALA A 33 4.25 -13.13 2.25
CA ALA A 33 5.54 -13.75 1.94
C ALA A 33 6.62 -12.71 1.57
N TRP A 34 6.25 -11.47 1.26
CA TRP A 34 7.20 -10.37 1.09
C TRP A 34 7.92 -9.99 2.38
N GLU A 35 7.36 -10.27 3.56
CA GLU A 35 8.06 -10.12 4.85
C GLU A 35 9.27 -11.05 4.93
N GLU A 36 9.10 -12.29 4.49
CA GLU A 36 10.13 -13.32 4.50
C GLU A 36 11.13 -13.17 3.33
N SER A 37 10.78 -12.34 2.35
CA SER A 37 11.62 -12.04 1.22
C SER A 37 12.56 -10.89 1.59
N ASP A 38 13.86 -11.13 1.50
CA ASP A 38 14.89 -10.06 1.65
C ASP A 38 14.87 -9.07 0.46
N ASP A 39 14.00 -9.33 -0.52
CA ASP A 39 13.77 -8.53 -1.71
C ASP A 39 12.86 -7.32 -1.45
N GLU A 40 12.98 -6.34 -2.34
CA GLU A 40 12.14 -5.15 -2.31
C GLU A 40 10.68 -5.43 -2.71
N ILE A 41 9.77 -4.66 -2.11
CA ILE A 41 8.34 -4.72 -2.41
C ILE A 41 8.13 -4.39 -3.89
N PRO A 42 7.29 -5.16 -4.62
CA PRO A 42 7.08 -4.96 -6.04
C PRO A 42 6.58 -3.55 -6.35
N ASP A 43 7.07 -2.98 -7.45
CA ASP A 43 6.78 -1.59 -7.85
C ASP A 43 5.27 -1.34 -7.97
N ALA A 44 4.49 -2.33 -8.40
CA ALA A 44 3.03 -2.24 -8.47
C ALA A 44 2.37 -1.94 -7.11
N ALA A 45 2.88 -2.53 -6.03
CA ALA A 45 2.38 -2.24 -4.68
C ALA A 45 2.80 -0.84 -4.22
N VAL A 46 4.02 -0.42 -4.57
CA VAL A 46 4.53 0.94 -4.29
C VAL A 46 3.71 2.01 -5.04
N GLU A 47 3.40 1.77 -6.32
CA GLU A 47 2.55 2.65 -7.13
C GLU A 47 1.14 2.76 -6.54
N LEU A 48 0.57 1.64 -6.08
CA LEU A 48 -0.74 1.62 -5.42
C LEU A 48 -0.78 2.50 -4.17
N ILE A 49 0.19 2.33 -3.27
CA ILE A 49 0.33 3.15 -2.05
C ILE A 49 0.44 4.62 -2.42
N LYS A 50 1.29 4.94 -3.40
CA LYS A 50 1.52 6.32 -3.85
C LYS A 50 0.26 6.93 -4.45
N SER A 51 -0.48 6.17 -5.25
CA SER A 51 -1.75 6.61 -5.85
C SER A 51 -2.83 6.82 -4.78
N GLU A 52 -2.91 5.95 -3.78
CA GLU A 52 -3.86 6.10 -2.68
C GLU A 52 -3.53 7.33 -1.82
N ARG A 53 -2.25 7.55 -1.55
CA ARG A 53 -1.76 8.73 -0.83
C ARG A 53 -2.11 10.02 -1.56
N GLU A 54 -1.93 10.03 -2.88
CA GLU A 54 -2.31 11.18 -3.71
C GLU A 54 -3.83 11.40 -3.71
N SER A 55 -4.61 10.32 -3.84
CA SER A 55 -6.08 10.37 -3.79
C SER A 55 -6.60 10.96 -2.47
N ARG A 56 -6.03 10.56 -1.33
CA ARG A 56 -6.40 11.12 -0.02
C ARG A 56 -5.89 12.53 0.23
N SER A 57 -4.71 12.85 -0.30
CA SER A 57 -4.20 14.22 -0.23
C SER A 57 -5.08 15.18 -1.03
N ALA A 58 -5.68 14.72 -2.14
CA ALA A 58 -6.66 15.47 -2.90
C ALA A 58 -7.99 15.62 -2.15
N ASP A 59 -8.44 14.59 -1.42
CA ASP A 59 -9.67 14.63 -0.62
C ASP A 59 -9.58 15.64 0.55
N GLN A 60 -8.39 15.79 1.16
CA GLN A 60 -8.15 16.84 2.17
C GLN A 60 -8.21 18.28 1.62
N ILE A 61 -8.00 18.49 0.32
CA ILE A 61 -8.02 19.83 -0.29
C ILE A 61 -9.46 20.32 -0.55
N GLU A 62 -10.43 19.43 -0.76
CA GLU A 62 -11.80 19.84 -1.13
C GLU A 62 -12.67 20.24 0.09
N THR A 63 -12.25 19.91 1.31
CA THR A 63 -13.02 20.24 2.54
C THR A 63 -12.70 21.62 3.13
N GLU A 64 -11.78 22.38 2.53
CA GLU A 64 -11.48 23.79 2.85
C GLU A 64 -11.84 24.71 1.66
N GLU A 65 -13.13 24.84 1.32
CA GLU A 65 -13.65 26.02 0.60
C GLU A 65 -15.04 26.46 1.11
#